data_AF-A0A0D6MN13-F1
#
_entry.id   AF-A0A0D6MN13-F1
#
_cell.length_a   1.000
_cell.length_b   1.000
_cell.length_c   1.000
_cell.angle_alpha   90.00
_cell.angle_beta   90.00
_cell.angle_gamma   90.00
#
_symmetry.space_group_name_H-M   'P 1'
#
loop_
_entity.id
_entity.type
_entity.pdbx_description
1 polymer ?
#
loop_
_entity_poly.entity_id
_entity_poly.type
_entity_poly.pdbx_seq_one_letter_code
_entity_poly.pdbx_strand_id
1 'polypeptide(L)'
;MSDAHWQDFLARVVTPRFPDGLTVSEGMGQWRDRVTSRITHEPSRLVWIVTPDRPGLRQDIDAIRAAYRSEFAQQSVGVLAGSGCAAF
;
A
#
# COMPACT_ATOMS: atom_id res chain seq x y z
N MET A 1 5.12 -9.15 10.21
CA MET A 1 4.66 -7.83 10.68
C MET A 1 3.52 -8.06 11.66
N SER A 2 3.51 -7.40 12.83
CA SER A 2 2.38 -7.47 13.76
C SER A 2 1.30 -6.45 13.37
N ASP A 3 0.09 -6.65 13.88
CA ASP A 3 -1.05 -5.77 13.59
C ASP A 3 -0.86 -4.37 14.16
N ALA A 4 -0.31 -4.24 15.36
CA ALA A 4 0.02 -2.96 15.97
C ALA A 4 1.03 -2.17 15.13
N HIS A 5 2.07 -2.83 14.61
CA HIS A 5 3.10 -2.16 13.80
C HIS A 5 2.54 -1.68 12.46
N TRP A 6 1.59 -2.43 11.90
CA TRP A 6 0.86 -2.03 10.71
C TRP A 6 -0.09 -0.86 10.94
N GLN A 7 -0.86 -0.89 12.02
CA GLN A 7 -1.77 0.20 12.38
C GLN A 7 -0.99 1.51 12.59
N ASP A 8 0.17 1.44 13.23
CA ASP A 8 1.07 2.57 13.38
C ASP A 8 1.59 3.09 12.03
N PHE A 9 2.01 2.20 11.13
CA PHE A 9 2.40 2.58 9.76
C PHE A 9 1.26 3.28 9.01
N LEU A 10 0.03 2.75 9.08
CA LEU A 10 -1.14 3.40 8.49
C LEU A 10 -1.33 4.81 9.03
N ALA A 11 -1.33 4.96 10.36
CA ALA A 11 -1.58 6.23 11.02
C ALA A 11 -0.50 7.28 10.72
N ARG A 12 0.78 6.89 10.66
CA ARG A 12 1.91 7.81 10.46
C ARG A 12 2.20 8.10 9.00
N VAL A 13 1.97 7.15 8.10
CA VAL A 13 2.46 7.21 6.72
C VAL A 13 1.32 7.33 5.71
N VAL A 14 0.26 6.55 5.85
CA VAL A 14 -0.78 6.48 4.81
C VAL A 14 -1.87 7.51 5.05
N THR A 15 -2.48 7.52 6.24
CA THR A 15 -3.60 8.40 6.59
C THR A 15 -3.30 9.89 6.41
N PRO A 16 -2.11 10.42 6.78
CA PRO A 16 -1.82 11.85 6.57
C PRO A 16 -1.78 12.27 5.09
N ARG A 17 -1.56 11.33 4.16
CA ARG A 17 -1.57 11.58 2.70
C ARG A 17 -2.94 11.41 2.07
N PHE A 18 -3.83 10.67 2.75
CA PHE A 18 -5.20 10.38 2.34
C PHE A 18 -6.17 10.58 3.50
N PRO A 19 -6.34 11.84 3.96
CA PRO A 19 -7.12 12.15 5.16
C PRO A 19 -8.62 11.90 4.97
N ASP A 20 -9.10 11.92 3.72
CA ASP A 20 -10.51 11.71 3.39
C ASP A 20 -10.96 10.26 3.55
N GLY A 21 -10.01 9.32 3.67
CA GLY A 21 -10.28 7.93 4.02
C GLY A 21 -9.59 6.91 3.12
N LEU A 22 -9.62 5.67 3.60
CA LEU A 22 -9.10 4.48 2.92
C LEU A 22 -9.79 3.24 3.50
N THR A 23 -9.80 2.16 2.73
CA THR A 23 -10.26 0.84 3.19
C THR A 23 -9.10 -0.14 3.15
N VAL A 24 -8.95 -0.95 4.18
CA VAL A 24 -7.94 -2.02 4.23
C VAL A 24 -8.63 -3.37 4.07
N SER A 25 -8.10 -4.20 3.18
CA SER A 25 -8.51 -5.60 3.03
C SER A 25 -7.32 -6.52 3.25
N GLU A 26 -7.49 -7.55 4.07
CA GLU A 26 -6.46 -8.56 4.29
C GLU A 26 -6.62 -9.72 3.31
N GLY A 27 -5.51 -10.35 2.93
CA GLY A 27 -5.50 -11.49 2.03
C GLY A 27 -4.26 -12.35 2.22
N MET A 28 -4.17 -13.41 1.41
CA MET A 28 -2.94 -14.17 1.22
C MET A 28 -2.39 -13.87 -0.16
N GLY A 29 -1.19 -13.27 -0.19
CA GLY A 29 -0.46 -13.03 -1.41
C GLY A 29 0.39 -14.24 -1.78
N GLN A 30 0.49 -14.49 -3.08
CA GLN A 30 1.55 -15.32 -3.65
C GLN A 30 2.40 -14.42 -4.53
N TRP A 31 3.69 -14.35 -4.26
CA TRP A 31 4.58 -13.47 -5.01
C TRP A 31 5.87 -14.19 -5.38
N ARG A 32 6.42 -13.83 -6.53
CA ARG A 32 7.68 -14.40 -7.01
C ARG A 32 8.84 -13.59 -6.45
N ASP A 33 9.65 -14.24 -5.62
CA ASP A 33 10.93 -13.71 -5.17
C ASP A 33 11.83 -13.40 -6.36
N ARG A 34 12.27 -12.14 -6.50
CA ARG A 34 13.05 -11.72 -7.66
C ARG A 34 14.50 -12.22 -7.64
N VAL A 35 15.00 -12.61 -6.47
CA VAL A 35 16.34 -13.17 -6.27
C VAL A 35 16.31 -14.68 -6.41
N THR A 36 15.39 -15.36 -5.74
CA THR A 36 15.34 -16.83 -5.72
C THR A 36 14.43 -17.45 -6.79
N SER A 37 13.61 -16.64 -7.45
CA SER A 37 12.56 -17.06 -8.40
C SER A 37 11.49 -17.99 -7.84
N ARG A 38 11.44 -18.20 -6.53
CA ARG A 38 10.43 -19.02 -5.86
C ARG A 38 9.13 -18.23 -5.65
N ILE A 39 8.01 -18.94 -5.66
CA ILE A 39 6.74 -18.38 -5.18
C ILE A 39 6.72 -18.50 -3.66
N THR A 40 6.58 -17.38 -2.98
CA THR A 40 6.38 -17.32 -1.52
C THR A 40 4.92 -17.01 -1.23
N HIS A 41 4.44 -17.51 -0.10
CA HIS A 41 3.08 -17.33 0.39
C HIS A 41 3.14 -16.50 1.66
N GLU A 42 2.56 -15.31 1.63
CA GLU A 42 2.65 -14.37 2.74
C GLU A 42 1.32 -13.66 2.97
N PRO A 43 0.96 -13.36 4.23
CA PRO A 43 -0.14 -12.44 4.51
C PRO A 43 0.07 -11.12 3.77
N SER A 44 -0.97 -10.66 3.08
CA SER A 44 -0.96 -9.43 2.30
C SER A 44 -2.03 -8.47 2.78
N ARG A 45 -1.79 -7.18 2.55
CA ARG A 45 -2.75 -6.11 2.85
C ARG A 45 -2.92 -5.24 1.61
N LEU A 46 -4.17 -5.02 1.25
CA LEU A 46 -4.58 -4.14 0.16
C LEU A 46 -5.14 -2.87 0.80
N VAL A 47 -4.63 -1.72 0.34
CA VAL A 47 -5.13 -0.40 0.73
C VAL A 47 -5.87 0.19 -0.46
N TRP A 48 -7.18 0.33 -0.32
CA TRP A 48 -8.06 0.91 -1.32
C TRP A 48 -8.26 2.39 -1.02
N ILE A 49 -8.00 3.21 -2.02
CA ILE A 49 -8.11 4.66 -1.93
C ILE A 49 -8.88 5.11 -3.15
N VAL A 50 -9.96 5.85 -2.93
CA VAL A 50 -10.72 6.53 -3.98
C VAL A 50 -10.57 8.02 -3.70
N THR A 51 -9.91 8.73 -4.61
CA THR A 51 -9.54 10.15 -4.45
C THR A 51 -9.66 10.85 -5.80
N PRO A 52 -10.00 12.15 -5.82
CA PRO A 52 -9.81 12.97 -7.01
C PRO A 52 -8.37 12.90 -7.52
N ASP A 53 -8.20 13.07 -8.82
CA ASP A 53 -6.88 13.36 -9.36
C ASP A 53 -6.43 14.73 -8.85
N ARG A 54 -5.22 14.79 -8.30
CA ARG A 54 -4.66 15.99 -7.70
C ARG A 54 -3.15 16.06 -7.92
N PRO A 55 -2.58 17.27 -8.00
CA PRO A 55 -1.14 17.45 -7.95
C PRO A 55 -0.55 16.72 -6.74
N GLY A 56 0.55 16.00 -6.96
CA GLY A 56 1.25 15.26 -5.90
C GLY A 56 0.70 13.86 -5.60
N LEU A 57 -0.43 13.42 -6.17
CA LEU A 57 -0.99 12.08 -5.91
C LEU A 57 0.04 10.96 -6.15
N ARG A 58 0.75 11.02 -7.27
CA ARG A 58 1.80 10.04 -7.59
C ARG A 58 2.96 10.08 -6.60
N GLN A 59 3.36 11.28 -6.17
CA GLN A 59 4.44 11.47 -5.22
C GLN A 59 4.08 10.90 -3.84
N ASP A 60 2.84 11.09 -3.40
CA ASP A 60 2.34 10.54 -2.14
C ASP A 60 2.32 9.01 -2.16
N ILE A 61 1.84 8.42 -3.25
CA ILE A 61 1.85 6.96 -3.46
C ILE A 61 3.30 6.44 -3.43
N ASP A 62 4.21 7.06 -4.17
CA ASP A 62 5.61 6.62 -4.20
C ASP A 62 6.31 6.79 -2.85
N ALA A 63 5.98 7.85 -2.09
CA ALA A 63 6.47 8.05 -0.72
C ALA A 63 6.00 6.95 0.23
N ILE A 64 4.73 6.55 0.16
CA ILE A 64 4.19 5.43 0.95
C ILE A 64 4.92 4.13 0.61
N ARG A 65 5.10 3.84 -0.70
CA ARG A 65 5.80 2.62 -1.13
C ARG A 65 7.25 2.62 -0.69
N ALA A 66 7.93 3.77 -0.74
CA ALA A 66 9.32 3.89 -0.28
C ALA A 66 9.42 3.66 1.22
N ALA A 67 8.55 4.28 2.02
CA ALA A 67 8.49 4.09 3.46
C ALA A 67 8.22 2.62 3.81
N TYR A 68 7.25 1.97 3.17
CA TYR A 68 6.93 0.56 3.42
C TYR A 68 8.10 -0.37 3.07
N ARG A 69 8.77 -0.17 1.94
CA ARG A 69 9.96 -0.95 1.58
C ARG A 69 11.08 -0.81 2.61
N SER A 70 11.30 0.42 3.08
CA SER A 70 12.34 0.71 4.07
C SER A 70 12.04 0.12 5.44
N GLU A 71 10.80 0.25 5.92
CA GLU A 71 10.40 -0.14 7.28
C GLU A 71 10.18 -1.66 7.43
N PHE A 72 9.70 -2.33 6.36
CA PHE A 72 9.38 -3.75 6.39
C PHE A 72 10.32 -4.63 5.55
N ALA A 73 11.43 -4.06 5.04
CA ALA A 73 12.42 -4.74 4.20
C ALA A 73 11.82 -5.47 2.98
N GLN A 74 10.76 -4.90 2.41
CA GLN A 74 10.04 -5.52 1.30
C GLN A 74 10.69 -5.20 -0.04
N GLN A 75 10.79 -6.21 -0.91
CA GLN A 75 11.42 -6.05 -2.24
C GLN A 75 10.58 -5.17 -3.17
N SER A 76 9.24 -5.20 -3.03
CA SER A 76 8.35 -4.43 -3.88
C SER A 76 7.00 -4.16 -3.22
N VAL A 77 6.34 -3.09 -3.67
CA VAL A 77 4.97 -2.74 -3.29
C VAL A 77 4.21 -2.45 -4.58
N GLY A 78 3.18 -3.25 -4.84
CA GLY A 78 2.32 -3.10 -6.02
C GLY A 78 1.46 -1.85 -5.93
N VAL A 79 1.17 -1.26 -7.08
CA VAL A 79 0.15 -0.20 -7.22
C VAL A 79 -0.63 -0.52 -8.47
N LEU A 80 -1.95 -0.54 -8.33
CA LEU A 80 -2.88 -0.45 -9.43
C LEU A 80 -3.60 0.90 -9.29
N ALA A 81 -3.53 1.71 -10.33
CA ALA A 81 -4.23 2.98 -10.39
C ALA A 81 -4.94 3.09 -11.74
N GLY A 82 -6.15 3.61 -11.73
CA GLY A 82 -6.95 3.86 -12.92
C GLY A 82 -7.96 4.96 -12.62
N SER A 83 -8.34 5.72 -13.65
CA SER A 83 -9.39 6.73 -13.57
C SER A 83 -10.76 6.06 -13.71
N GLY A 84 -11.77 6.56 -12.99
CA GLY A 84 -13.14 6.06 -13.06
C GLY A 84 -14.15 7.03 -12.46
N CYS A 85 -15.43 6.74 -12.64
CA CYS A 85 -16.50 7.47 -11.96
C CYS A 85 -16.64 6.97 -10.53
N ALA A 86 -16.65 7.90 -9.57
CA ALA A 86 -16.96 7.63 -8.18
C ALA A 86 -17.91 8.72 -7.67
N ALA A 87 -18.84 8.34 -6.80
CA ALA A 87 -19.70 9.25 -6.04
C ALA A 87 -19.62 8.84 -4.57
N PHE A 88 -19.63 9.82 -3.68
CA PHE A 88 -19.56 9.66 -2.23
C PHE A 88 -20.79 10.27 -1.60
#